data_AF-A0A932S7F6-F1
#
_entry.id   AF-A0A932S7F6-F1
#
_cell.length_a   1.000
_cell.length_b   1.000
_cell.length_c   1.000
_cell.angle_alpha   90.00
_cell.angle_beta   90.00
_cell.angle_gamma   90.00
#
_symmetry.space_group_name_H-M   'P 1'
#
loop_
_entity.id
_entity.type
_entity.pdbx_description
1 polymer ?
#
loop_
_entity_poly.entity_id
_entity_poly.type
_entity_poly.pdbx_seq_one_letter_code
_entity_poly.pdbx_strand_id
1 'polypeptide(L)' 'MATVYLGLGANLGNRQRNIERAVELLRERVEVLSVSAIYETLPVGMTEQPNFLNSVCAVETSLEPA' A
#
# COMPACT_ATOMS: atom_id res chain seq x y z
N MET A 1 -10.27 17.90 -6.70
CA MET A 1 -9.19 17.07 -6.15
C MET A 1 -9.67 16.48 -4.84
N ALA A 2 -9.29 15.24 -4.55
CA ALA A 2 -9.65 14.55 -3.33
C ALA A 2 -8.40 13.93 -2.70
N THR A 3 -8.35 13.97 -1.37
CA THR A 3 -7.39 13.20 -0.60
C THR A 3 -7.93 11.79 -0.40
N VAL A 4 -7.16 10.79 -0.80
CA VAL A 4 -7.52 9.36 -0.72
C VAL A 4 -6.46 8.61 0.07
N TYR A 5 -6.88 7.61 0.84
CA TYR A 5 -5.99 6.72 1.60
C TYR A 5 -6.05 5.32 1.02
N LEU A 6 -4.90 4.80 0.60
CA LEU A 6 -4.76 3.49 -0.01
C LEU A 6 -4.05 2.54 0.95
N GLY A 7 -4.66 1.39 1.24
CA GLY A 7 -4.01 0.30 1.95
C GLY A 7 -3.10 -0.49 1.01
N LEU A 8 -1.84 -0.69 1.40
CA LEU A 8 -0.86 -1.50 0.69
C LEU A 8 -0.52 -2.73 1.53
N GLY A 9 -0.51 -3.92 0.92
CA GLY A 9 -0.24 -5.17 1.61
C GLY A 9 0.55 -6.15 0.73
N ALA A 10 1.56 -6.81 1.31
CA ALA A 10 2.32 -7.86 0.64
C ALA A 10 2.75 -8.97 1.61
N ASN A 11 2.45 -10.23 1.29
CA ASN A 11 2.86 -11.40 2.08
C ASN A 11 3.74 -12.41 1.32
N LEU A 12 3.95 -12.22 0.01
CA LEU A 12 4.77 -13.12 -0.82
C LEU A 12 6.02 -12.44 -1.37
N GLY A 13 7.06 -13.24 -1.58
CA GLY A 13 8.33 -12.80 -2.18
C GLY A 13 9.03 -11.71 -1.36
N ASN A 14 9.61 -10.71 -2.04
CA ASN A 14 10.21 -9.56 -1.37
C ASN A 14 9.13 -8.53 -1.00
N ARG A 15 8.45 -8.79 0.13
CA ARG A 15 7.31 -8.00 0.64
C ARG A 15 7.62 -6.50 0.77
N GLN A 16 8.80 -6.17 1.29
CA GLN A 16 9.26 -4.79 1.45
C GLN A 16 9.40 -4.10 0.08
N ARG A 17 10.12 -4.74 -0.85
CA ARG A 17 10.32 -4.19 -2.20
C ARG A 17 9.00 -4.05 -2.96
N ASN A 18 8.04 -4.94 -2.74
CA ASN A 18 6.71 -4.84 -3.35
C ASN A 18 5.96 -3.57 -2.89
N ILE A 19 5.99 -3.26 -1.59
CA ILE A 19 5.39 -2.03 -1.04
C ILE A 19 6.09 -0.80 -1.61
N GLU A 20 7.43 -0.77 -1.58
CA GLU A 20 8.22 0.34 -2.13
C GLU A 20 7.93 0.56 -3.62
N ARG A 21 7.89 -0.52 -4.40
CA ARG A 21 7.60 -0.45 -5.83
C ARG A 21 6.17 0.03 -6.12
N ALA A 22 5.20 -0.36 -5.29
CA ALA A 22 3.84 0.15 -5.41
C ALA A 22 3.79 1.67 -5.19
N VAL A 23 4.50 2.19 -4.19
CA VAL A 23 4.62 3.64 -3.95
C VAL A 23 5.32 4.35 -5.10
N GLU A 24 6.42 3.78 -5.63
CA GLU A 24 7.11 4.31 -6.82
C GLU A 24 6.14 4.46 -8.01
N LEU A 25 5.35 3.41 -8.30
CA LEU A 25 4.38 3.41 -9.39
C LEU A 25 3.21 4.37 -9.14
N LEU A 26 2.76 4.54 -7.90
CA LEU A 26 1.71 5.51 -7.55
C LEU A 26 2.17 6.94 -7.82
N ARG A 27 3.44 7.27 -7.51
CA ARG A 27 4.01 8.61 -7.81
C ARG A 27 4.02 8.96 -9.29
N GLU A 28 3.97 7.97 -10.18
CA GLU A 28 3.88 8.20 -11.63
C GLU A 28 2.46 8.61 -12.07
N ARG A 29 1.45 8.46 -11.21
CA ARG A 29 0.02 8.62 -11.55
C ARG A 29 -0.72 9.64 -10.70
N VAL A 30 -0.33 9.80 -9.44
CA VAL A 30 -0.97 10.68 -8.45
C VAL A 30 0.07 11.34 -7.56
N GLU A 31 -0.32 12.40 -6.86
CA GLU A 31 0.56 13.04 -5.89
C GLU A 31 0.55 12.23 -4.58
N VAL A 32 1.69 11.65 -4.21
CA VAL A 32 1.85 10.95 -2.93
C VAL A 32 2.21 11.97 -1.86
N LEU A 33 1.29 12.20 -0.92
CA LEU A 33 1.45 13.16 0.17
C LEU A 33 2.28 12.57 1.31
N SER A 34 2.01 11.33 1.70
CA SER A 34 2.74 10.63 2.76
C SER A 34 2.57 9.12 2.69
N VAL A 35 3.51 8.40 3.31
CA VAL A 35 3.48 6.95 3.44
C VAL A 35 3.72 6.61 4.91
N SER A 36 2.88 5.76 5.49
CA SER A 36 3.06 5.33 6.88
C SER A 36 4.28 4.42 7.03
N ALA A 37 4.69 4.20 8.28
CA ALA A 37 5.56 3.07 8.60
C ALA A 37 4.96 1.74 8.09
N ILE A 38 5.83 0.75 7.91
CA ILE A 38 5.45 -0.60 7.51
C ILE A 38 5.30 -1.44 8.78
N TYR A 39 4.19 -2.16 8.86
CA TYR A 39 3.85 -3.02 9.99
C TYR A 39 3.69 -4.46 9.53
N GLU A 40 4.25 -5.41 10.28
CA GLU A 40 3.98 -6.83 10.05
C GLU A 40 2.73 -7.26 10.83
N THR A 41 1.79 -7.94 10.17
CA THR A 41 0.57 -8.45 10.80
C THR A 41 0.30 -9.90 10.42
N LEU A 42 -0.44 -10.59 11.28
CA LEU A 42 -0.94 -11.94 10.97
C LEU A 42 -1.97 -11.87 9.83
N PRO A 43 -2.06 -12.92 8.99
CA PRO A 43 -3.15 -13.05 8.01
C PRO A 43 -4.50 -13.20 8.71
N VAL A 44 -5.55 -12.67 8.09
CA VAL A 44 -6.94 -12.81 8.56
C VAL A 44 -7.68 -13.80 7.65
N GLY A 45 -8.46 -14.71 8.23
CA GLY A 45 -9.18 -15.75 7.48
C GLY A 45 -8.33 -17.00 7.28
N MET A 46 -7.62 -17.10 6.15
CA MET A 46 -6.71 -18.22 5.87
C MET A 46 -5.38 -18.00 6.60
N THR A 47 -5.08 -18.79 7.62
CA THR A 47 -3.91 -18.55 8.48
C THR A 47 -2.66 -19.35 8.09
N GLU A 48 -2.79 -20.36 7.25
CA GLU A 48 -1.66 -21.16 6.75
C GLU A 48 -0.93 -20.46 5.58
N GLN A 49 -0.47 -19.24 5.83
CA GLN A 49 0.28 -18.42 4.88
C GLN A 49 1.22 -17.45 5.61
N PRO A 50 2.22 -16.85 4.93
CA PRO A 50 3.11 -15.89 5.56
C PRO A 50 2.38 -14.64 6.07
N ASN A 51 2.99 -13.98 7.06
CA ASN A 51 2.54 -12.68 7.55
C ASN A 51 2.58 -11.61 6.45
N PHE A 52 1.70 -10.62 6.58
CA PHE A 52 1.68 -9.47 5.70
C PHE A 52 2.58 -8.37 6.23
N LEU A 53 3.31 -7.70 5.34
CA LEU A 53 3.70 -6.31 5.55
C LEU A 53 2.56 -5.41 5.06
N ASN A 54 2.16 -4.44 5.87
CA ASN A 54 1.11 -3.48 5.57
C ASN A 54 1.59 -2.04 5.75
N SER A 55 1.08 -1.14 4.91
CA SER A 55 1.31 0.31 4.98
C SER A 55 0.11 1.07 4.41
N VAL A 56 -0.01 2.35 4.74
CA VAL A 56 -1.03 3.26 4.18
C VAL A 56 -0.33 4.37 3.41
N CYS A 57 -0.82 4.64 2.20
CA CYS A 57 -0.37 5.74 1.35
C CYS A 57 -1.48 6.79 1.26
N ALA A 58 -1.18 8.03 1.65
CA ALA A 58 -2.06 9.17 1.43
C ALA A 58 -1.71 9.82 0.09
N VAL A 59 -2.71 10.01 -0.76
CA VAL A 59 -2.54 10.59 -2.10
C VAL A 59 -3.54 11.70 -2.35
N GLU A 60 -3.16 12.65 -3.20
CA GLU A 60 -4.07 13.61 -3.81
C GLU A 60 -4.28 13.25 -5.28
N THR A 61 -5.54 13.23 -5.71
CA THR A 61 -5.90 12.90 -7.10
C THR A 61 -7.13 13.66 -7.58
N SER A 62 -7.22 13.82 -8.90
CA SER A 62 -8.40 14.29 -9.62
C SER A 62 -9.19 13.17 -10.29
N LEU A 63 -8.74 11.92 -10.16
CA LEU A 63 -9.45 10.76 -10.67
C LEU A 63 -10.74 10.55 -9.87
N GLU A 64 -11.84 10.32 -10.59
CA GLU A 64 -13.11 9.92 -9.98
C GLU A 64 -13.08 8.41 -9.64
N PRO A 65 -13.78 7.98 -8.57
CA PRO A 65 -14.06 6.57 -8.36
C PRO A 65 -14.78 5.96 -9.57
N ALA A 66 -14.46 4.70 -9.89
CA ALA A 66 -15.11 3.96 -10.97
C ALA A 66 -16.54 3.53 -10.61
#